data_AF-V5G6C8-F1
#
_entry.id   AF-V5G6C8-F1
#
_cell.length_a   1.000
_cell.length_b   1.000
_cell.length_c   1.000
_cell.angle_alpha   90.00
_cell.angle_beta   90.00
_cell.angle_gamma   90.00
#
_symmetry.space_group_name_H-M   'P 1'
#
loop_
_entity.id
_entity.type
_entity.pdbx_description
1 polymer ?
#
loop_
_entity_poly.entity_id
_entity_poly.type
_entity_poly.pdbx_seq_one_letter_code
_entity_poly.pdbx_strand_id
1 'polypeptide(L)'
;MGLFPDRNPVGLVPGPNDAAILLYPSARDAGNSARTQLDDQSPGGIFPSNHGQSNSLPGPGTHGPLMRSQQCTIYGFDNIAFTAPPTYSFLPLLMASRIQFAFTKLRDAATLMVLENQTPWCHRLLYQPHMPRFSSIIESRVAELLASAQPDTPLECLARVHALILYQTIRLFDDDISARMAAELAMPVLRASVLALVEHVPPPDPVFLSNMVLQFLAKSGLSAQPTSDAPDLLNTDHDFWHHWIFEESARRTIFLSNFLIRIWEILRGVENLSCDGKMGLSPYGWYVSSYLWEAQTPSEFAIAYIEKNNFLVRDLDFTELLTHAAPQDVDVFGKMMMVSRLGIETVREWFELKGAILFHFFRTSRMPITELVFPSFKKDPETLKALENEWENFKSLIGTQGVQAVFRGSILEDNGQSVPAESVRSILVIDWVDHAAFQGFYPNSDNYKSFIGAFKPLVAAPAVPQLYESQERSIACTSSNVMQVIKAKSGQETEEKWGRLEEAIRGLAEDRASLYHANGIGKDDGTFLGLIGWKSAKDYTQFGKERTILQHIEGLGAQGEVENLLVQLRRLDG
;
A
#
# COMPACT_ATOMS: atom_id res chain seq x y z
N MET A 1 37.03 -24.59 -30.42
CA MET A 1 38.29 -25.05 -29.81
C MET A 1 38.02 -25.30 -28.33
N GLY A 2 38.66 -26.31 -27.71
CA GLY A 2 38.45 -26.64 -26.28
C GLY A 2 39.02 -25.59 -25.32
N LEU A 3 38.98 -25.76 -23.99
CA LEU A 3 38.95 -27.01 -23.21
C LEU A 3 38.26 -26.82 -21.83
N PHE A 4 37.63 -27.88 -21.31
CA PHE A 4 37.57 -28.23 -19.87
C PHE A 4 38.68 -29.27 -19.59
N PRO A 5 39.13 -29.60 -18.34
CA PRO A 5 38.41 -29.65 -17.04
C PRO A 5 39.26 -29.09 -15.84
N ASP A 6 39.17 -29.42 -14.53
CA ASP A 6 38.37 -30.37 -13.72
C ASP A 6 38.32 -30.02 -12.19
N ARG A 7 37.48 -30.75 -11.43
CA ARG A 7 37.56 -31.17 -9.98
C ARG A 7 38.17 -30.29 -8.85
N ASN A 8 37.32 -29.95 -7.85
CA ASN A 8 37.27 -30.43 -6.43
C ASN A 8 38.56 -30.72 -5.58
N PRO A 9 38.50 -30.78 -4.21
CA PRO A 9 37.72 -30.00 -3.20
C PRO A 9 38.46 -29.77 -1.82
N VAL A 10 37.76 -29.21 -0.79
CA VAL A 10 38.01 -29.28 0.69
C VAL A 10 39.18 -28.49 1.35
N GLY A 11 38.88 -27.83 2.49
CA GLY A 11 39.82 -27.31 3.50
C GLY A 11 40.18 -25.81 3.34
N LEU A 12 40.40 -25.00 4.38
CA LEU A 12 40.55 -25.20 5.84
C LEU A 12 40.16 -23.90 6.61
N VAL A 13 39.83 -24.03 7.89
CA VAL A 13 39.64 -22.93 8.86
C VAL A 13 40.99 -22.32 9.28
N PRO A 14 41.05 -21.01 9.57
CA PRO A 14 41.91 -20.49 10.63
C PRO A 14 41.10 -19.84 11.76
N GLY A 15 41.44 -20.22 13.00
CA GLY A 15 40.94 -19.59 14.23
C GLY A 15 41.72 -18.33 14.62
N PRO A 16 41.44 -17.76 15.81
CA PRO A 16 41.77 -16.38 16.13
C PRO A 16 43.13 -16.17 16.80
N ASN A 17 43.68 -14.97 16.59
CA ASN A 17 44.67 -14.20 17.38
C ASN A 17 44.55 -12.74 16.85
N ASP A 18 44.73 -11.66 17.61
CA ASP A 18 45.18 -11.51 18.99
C ASP A 18 44.53 -10.27 19.66
N ALA A 19 44.69 -10.15 20.98
CA ALA A 19 43.97 -9.19 21.81
C ALA A 19 44.50 -7.73 21.77
N ALA A 20 43.62 -6.78 22.10
CA ALA A 20 43.99 -5.50 22.69
C ALA A 20 43.01 -5.12 23.82
N ILE A 21 43.41 -5.40 25.06
CA ILE A 21 42.68 -5.03 26.28
C ILE A 21 43.00 -3.58 26.63
N LEU A 22 41.99 -2.75 26.89
CA LEU A 22 42.12 -1.57 27.75
C LEU A 22 41.00 -1.54 28.79
N LEU A 23 41.41 -1.62 30.05
CA LEU A 23 40.55 -1.62 31.23
C LEU A 23 40.43 -0.20 31.78
N TYR A 24 39.19 0.28 32.00
CA TYR A 24 38.70 0.97 33.22
C TYR A 24 39.42 2.28 33.72
N PRO A 25 38.74 3.20 34.45
CA PRO A 25 37.90 2.88 35.60
C PRO A 25 36.56 3.62 35.74
N SER A 26 35.69 3.00 36.54
CA SER A 26 34.54 3.65 37.16
C SER A 26 34.99 4.46 38.40
N ALA A 27 34.19 5.45 38.77
CA ALA A 27 34.16 6.00 40.12
C ALA A 27 32.71 6.13 40.58
N ARG A 28 32.37 5.41 41.64
CA ARG A 28 31.25 5.79 42.52
C ARG A 28 31.79 6.86 43.49
N ASP A 29 30.96 7.83 43.86
CA ASP A 29 30.52 7.95 45.25
C ASP A 29 29.43 9.02 45.40
N ALA A 30 28.56 8.82 46.39
CA ALA A 30 27.48 9.72 46.76
C ALA A 30 27.77 10.34 48.14
N GLY A 31 27.38 11.61 48.37
CA GLY A 31 27.61 12.26 49.66
C GLY A 31 26.97 13.63 49.86
N ASN A 32 25.79 13.62 50.53
CA ASN A 32 25.24 14.66 51.40
C ASN A 32 24.92 16.10 50.91
N SER A 33 23.61 16.35 50.79
CA SER A 33 22.82 17.21 51.71
C SER A 33 23.17 18.71 51.91
N ALA A 34 22.25 19.59 51.50
CA ALA A 34 21.86 20.80 52.25
C ALA A 34 20.44 21.31 51.84
N ARG A 35 19.68 21.85 52.81
CA ARG A 35 18.36 22.51 52.64
C ARG A 35 18.49 24.04 52.59
N THR A 36 17.67 24.70 51.78
CA THR A 36 16.88 25.96 52.02
C THR A 36 16.28 26.36 50.65
N GLN A 37 14.97 26.50 50.38
CA GLN A 37 13.78 27.11 51.02
C GLN A 37 13.69 28.65 50.84
N LEU A 38 12.52 29.11 50.33
CA LEU A 38 12.01 30.52 50.21
C LEU A 38 12.71 31.40 49.13
N ASP A 39 12.06 32.34 48.44
CA ASP A 39 10.63 32.70 48.30
C ASP A 39 10.35 33.47 46.98
N ASP A 40 9.10 33.35 46.52
CA ASP A 40 8.15 34.29 45.85
C ASP A 40 8.58 35.60 45.10
N GLN A 41 7.65 36.05 44.23
CA GLN A 41 7.42 37.42 43.68
C GLN A 41 8.03 37.86 42.31
N SER A 42 7.15 37.81 41.30
CA SER A 42 6.94 38.85 40.26
C SER A 42 6.25 40.09 40.89
N PRO A 43 6.25 41.33 40.32
CA PRO A 43 5.96 41.61 38.89
C PRO A 43 6.54 42.88 38.20
N GLY A 44 6.40 42.94 36.88
CA GLY A 44 5.84 44.12 36.18
C GLY A 44 6.75 45.23 35.62
N GLY A 45 6.97 45.21 34.29
CA GLY A 45 6.53 46.33 33.43
C GLY A 45 7.52 47.38 32.89
N ILE A 46 7.25 47.74 31.62
CA ILE A 46 7.46 49.06 30.96
C ILE A 46 8.78 49.32 30.19
N PHE A 47 8.61 49.61 28.89
CA PHE A 47 9.56 50.10 27.87
C PHE A 47 9.91 51.60 28.06
N PRO A 48 11.05 52.13 27.54
CA PRO A 48 11.02 52.70 26.18
C PRO A 48 12.32 52.58 25.34
N SER A 49 12.17 52.93 24.06
CA SER A 49 13.10 52.87 22.92
C SER A 49 14.07 54.06 22.82
N ASN A 50 15.20 53.90 22.10
CA ASN A 50 15.60 54.87 21.05
C ASN A 50 16.71 54.42 20.07
N HIS A 51 16.84 55.19 18.98
CA HIS A 51 17.69 55.00 17.78
C HIS A 51 19.21 55.21 17.97
N GLY A 52 20.01 54.71 17.02
CA GLY A 52 21.39 55.18 16.73
C GLY A 52 22.06 54.44 15.56
N GLN A 53 22.63 55.16 14.58
CA GLN A 53 23.21 54.59 13.34
C GLN A 53 24.76 54.61 13.29
N SER A 54 25.30 53.76 12.41
CA SER A 54 26.44 53.99 11.48
C SER A 54 27.91 53.65 11.85
N ASN A 55 28.55 52.92 10.92
CA ASN A 55 29.97 52.90 10.48
C ASN A 55 31.05 52.45 11.51
N SER A 56 32.17 51.76 11.17
CA SER A 56 32.87 51.49 9.89
C SER A 56 33.85 50.28 9.96
N LEU A 57 34.33 49.81 8.79
CA LEU A 57 35.31 48.71 8.48
C LEU A 57 36.81 49.06 8.78
N PRO A 58 37.84 48.18 8.55
CA PRO A 58 37.96 46.69 8.61
C PRO A 58 39.29 46.08 9.19
N GLY A 59 39.22 44.86 9.78
CA GLY A 59 40.25 43.77 9.78
C GLY A 59 41.63 43.95 10.48
N PRO A 60 42.51 42.90 10.56
CA PRO A 60 42.34 41.45 10.29
C PRO A 60 42.78 40.49 11.45
N GLY A 61 42.42 39.19 11.36
CA GLY A 61 43.02 37.94 11.94
C GLY A 61 43.68 37.89 13.36
N THR A 62 43.64 36.81 14.14
CA THR A 62 43.31 35.38 13.92
C THR A 62 43.10 34.64 15.27
N HIS A 63 42.50 33.44 15.22
CA HIS A 63 42.38 32.42 16.30
C HIS A 63 41.60 32.80 17.58
N GLY A 64 40.41 32.20 17.75
CA GLY A 64 39.65 32.23 19.01
C GLY A 64 39.83 30.97 19.86
N PRO A 65 39.17 30.93 21.03
CA PRO A 65 38.52 29.68 21.44
C PRO A 65 37.14 29.87 22.11
N LEU A 66 36.39 28.75 22.18
CA LEU A 66 35.36 28.45 23.18
C LEU A 66 34.20 29.45 23.37
N MET A 67 33.12 29.27 22.61
CA MET A 67 31.80 29.83 22.94
C MET A 67 30.90 28.80 23.61
N ARG A 68 30.25 29.24 24.70
CA ARG A 68 29.21 28.55 25.46
C ARG A 68 28.07 28.00 24.59
N SER A 69 27.40 26.97 25.11
CA SER A 69 26.09 26.50 24.66
C SER A 69 25.09 27.66 24.50
N GLN A 70 24.61 27.89 23.28
CA GLN A 70 23.40 28.65 23.03
C GLN A 70 22.23 27.69 22.83
N GLN A 71 21.12 27.97 23.51
CA GLN A 71 19.86 27.23 23.34
C GLN A 71 19.32 27.47 21.94
N CYS A 72 18.94 26.40 21.23
CA CYS A 72 18.33 26.51 19.92
C CYS A 72 16.84 26.86 20.08
N THR A 73 16.48 28.13 19.90
CA THR A 73 15.08 28.55 19.78
C THR A 73 14.54 28.14 18.43
N ILE A 74 13.74 27.08 18.39
CA ILE A 74 13.03 26.62 17.19
C ILE A 74 11.57 27.09 17.26
N TYR A 75 11.05 27.56 16.11
CA TYR A 75 9.66 28.00 15.86
C TYR A 75 9.25 29.36 16.43
N GLY A 76 9.47 30.42 15.64
CA GLY A 76 8.63 31.62 15.68
C GLY A 76 7.51 31.50 14.64
N PHE A 77 6.25 31.61 15.07
CA PHE A 77 5.08 31.70 14.20
C PHE A 77 4.60 33.15 14.15
N ASP A 78 4.48 33.73 12.95
CA ASP A 78 3.72 34.96 12.73
C ASP A 78 2.97 34.89 11.38
N ASN A 79 1.66 35.13 11.44
CA ASN A 79 0.72 35.46 10.36
C ASN A 79 0.85 34.73 8.99
N ILE A 80 0.04 33.69 8.78
CA ILE A 80 -0.21 33.11 7.45
C ILE A 80 -1.52 33.67 6.88
N ALA A 81 -1.43 34.42 5.79
CA ALA A 81 -2.59 34.78 4.97
C ALA A 81 -2.95 33.62 4.03
N PHE A 82 -4.26 33.42 3.79
CA PHE A 82 -4.73 32.45 2.80
C PHE A 82 -4.51 32.98 1.38
N THR A 83 -3.45 32.53 0.71
CA THR A 83 -3.24 32.72 -0.73
C THR A 83 -3.59 31.45 -1.51
N ALA A 84 -3.99 31.61 -2.77
CA ALA A 84 -4.36 30.49 -3.64
C ALA A 84 -3.17 29.53 -3.87
N PRO A 85 -3.40 28.22 -4.05
CA PRO A 85 -2.34 27.23 -4.18
C PRO A 85 -1.49 27.50 -5.44
N PRO A 86 -0.15 27.55 -5.33
CA PRO A 86 0.71 27.70 -6.49
C PRO A 86 0.63 26.48 -7.44
N THR A 87 0.72 26.73 -8.74
CA THR A 87 0.72 25.68 -9.77
C THR A 87 2.08 24.98 -9.83
N TYR A 88 2.29 23.97 -8.99
CA TYR A 88 3.51 23.17 -8.98
C TYR A 88 3.52 22.10 -10.07
N SER A 89 4.20 22.38 -11.20
CA SER A 89 4.40 21.43 -12.31
C SER A 89 5.16 20.15 -11.92
N PHE A 90 5.83 20.13 -10.76
CA PHE A 90 6.63 18.99 -10.27
C PHE A 90 5.84 18.03 -9.37
N LEU A 91 4.67 18.43 -8.86
CA LEU A 91 3.86 17.59 -7.96
C LEU A 91 3.41 16.26 -8.59
N PRO A 92 2.91 16.19 -9.84
CA PRO A 92 2.46 14.93 -10.43
C PRO A 92 3.56 13.87 -10.54
N LEU A 93 4.77 14.28 -10.91
CA LEU A 93 5.94 13.40 -11.04
C LEU A 93 6.45 12.92 -9.68
N LEU A 94 6.49 13.79 -8.67
CA LEU A 94 6.85 13.43 -7.30
C LEU A 94 5.80 12.47 -6.69
N MET A 95 4.53 12.72 -6.94
CA MET A 95 3.43 11.88 -6.48
C MET A 95 3.53 10.48 -7.08
N ALA A 96 3.56 10.37 -8.42
CA ALA A 96 3.64 9.10 -9.12
C ALA A 96 4.89 8.26 -8.74
N SER A 97 6.06 8.91 -8.64
CA SER A 97 7.33 8.20 -8.45
C SER A 97 7.66 7.84 -6.99
N ARG A 98 7.14 8.55 -5.98
CA ARG A 98 7.59 8.38 -4.59
C ARG A 98 6.46 8.22 -3.58
N ILE A 99 5.35 8.93 -3.77
CA ILE A 99 4.30 9.03 -2.75
C ILE A 99 3.15 8.05 -3.02
N GLN A 100 2.87 7.72 -4.29
CA GLN A 100 1.71 6.94 -4.73
C GLN A 100 1.52 5.65 -3.94
N PHE A 101 2.57 4.86 -3.72
CA PHE A 101 2.47 3.59 -2.99
C PHE A 101 2.06 3.79 -1.51
N ALA A 102 2.67 4.77 -0.83
CA ALA A 102 2.30 5.11 0.53
C ALA A 102 0.87 5.69 0.61
N PHE A 103 0.47 6.52 -0.35
CA PHE A 103 -0.89 7.05 -0.47
C PHE A 103 -1.95 5.95 -0.66
N THR A 104 -1.67 4.94 -1.51
CA THR A 104 -2.55 3.77 -1.63
C THR A 104 -2.75 3.08 -0.29
N LYS A 105 -1.67 2.85 0.48
CA LYS A 105 -1.77 2.22 1.82
C LYS A 105 -2.38 3.11 2.90
N LEU A 106 -2.31 4.44 2.75
CA LEU A 106 -3.02 5.40 3.59
C LEU A 106 -4.53 5.43 3.31
N ARG A 107 -4.93 5.33 2.03
CA ARG A 107 -6.35 5.22 1.62
C ARG A 107 -6.97 3.91 2.11
N ASP A 108 -6.24 2.80 2.01
CA ASP A 108 -6.70 1.49 2.46
C ASP A 108 -6.75 1.38 4.01
N ALA A 109 -6.12 2.29 4.75
CA ALA A 109 -5.87 2.17 6.20
C ALA A 109 -7.13 2.04 7.07
N ALA A 110 -8.18 2.80 6.76
CA ALA A 110 -9.45 2.72 7.50
C ALA A 110 -10.12 1.34 7.29
N THR A 111 -10.08 0.84 6.06
CA THR A 111 -10.58 -0.49 5.69
C THR A 111 -9.79 -1.60 6.38
N LEU A 112 -8.45 -1.54 6.35
CA LEU A 112 -7.59 -2.53 7.01
C LEU A 112 -7.76 -2.51 8.54
N MET A 113 -7.90 -1.34 9.15
CA MET A 113 -8.16 -1.23 10.59
C MET A 113 -9.51 -1.84 10.97
N VAL A 114 -10.56 -1.63 10.18
CA VAL A 114 -11.91 -2.15 10.47
C VAL A 114 -12.05 -3.64 10.16
N LEU A 115 -11.44 -4.14 9.07
CA LEU A 115 -11.61 -5.53 8.64
C LEU A 115 -10.56 -6.50 9.22
N GLU A 116 -9.35 -6.02 9.48
CA GLU A 116 -8.20 -6.85 9.83
C GLU A 116 -7.52 -6.42 11.17
N ASN A 117 -8.05 -5.37 11.83
CA ASN A 117 -7.51 -4.78 13.06
C ASN A 117 -6.04 -4.31 12.95
N GLN A 118 -5.56 -4.00 11.73
CA GLN A 118 -4.16 -3.69 11.46
C GLN A 118 -3.98 -2.61 10.40
N THR A 119 -2.78 -2.02 10.39
CA THR A 119 -2.23 -1.24 9.27
C THR A 119 -0.73 -1.56 9.16
N PRO A 120 0.01 -1.11 8.13
CA PRO A 120 1.47 -1.29 8.09
C PRO A 120 2.23 -0.71 9.31
N TRP A 121 1.61 0.21 10.06
CA TRP A 121 2.16 0.85 11.26
C TRP A 121 1.46 0.47 12.58
N CYS A 122 0.38 -0.33 12.53
CA CYS A 122 -0.36 -0.78 13.70
C CYS A 122 -0.52 -2.30 13.64
N HIS A 123 0.13 -3.01 14.57
CA HIS A 123 0.12 -4.46 14.61
C HIS A 123 -1.27 -5.02 14.98
N ARG A 124 -1.68 -6.13 14.37
CA ARG A 124 -3.03 -6.72 14.55
C ARG A 124 -3.40 -7.08 15.99
N LEU A 125 -2.42 -7.36 16.83
CA LEU A 125 -2.64 -7.76 18.23
C LEU A 125 -2.71 -6.56 19.19
N LEU A 126 -2.31 -5.36 18.75
CA LEU A 126 -2.21 -4.16 19.62
C LEU A 126 -3.56 -3.81 20.27
N TYR A 127 -4.66 -3.91 19.53
CA TYR A 127 -6.01 -3.61 20.01
C TYR A 127 -6.92 -4.83 20.14
N GLN A 128 -6.38 -6.06 20.03
CA GLN A 128 -7.18 -7.28 20.11
C GLN A 128 -8.08 -7.36 21.38
N PRO A 129 -7.65 -6.89 22.58
CA PRO A 129 -8.53 -6.88 23.75
C PRO A 129 -9.67 -5.86 23.69
N HIS A 130 -9.50 -4.76 22.95
CA HIS A 130 -10.41 -3.60 22.97
C HIS A 130 -10.43 -2.87 21.61
N MET A 131 -11.09 -3.44 20.60
CA MET A 131 -11.21 -2.80 19.28
C MET A 131 -11.95 -1.44 19.36
N PRO A 132 -11.40 -0.35 18.79
CA PRO A 132 -12.10 0.93 18.71
C PRO A 132 -13.37 0.82 17.86
N ARG A 133 -14.53 1.17 18.42
CA ARG A 133 -15.81 1.15 17.69
C ARG A 133 -15.89 2.33 16.70
N PHE A 134 -15.61 2.06 15.43
CA PHE A 134 -15.91 3.00 14.36
C PHE A 134 -17.43 3.24 14.24
N SER A 135 -17.82 4.52 14.17
CA SER A 135 -19.20 4.99 14.10
C SER A 135 -19.44 5.71 12.79
N SER A 136 -20.67 5.65 12.27
CA SER A 136 -21.09 6.35 11.04
C SER A 136 -21.10 7.89 11.15
N ILE A 137 -20.89 8.45 12.35
CA ILE A 137 -20.83 9.90 12.60
C ILE A 137 -19.38 10.34 12.79
N ILE A 138 -18.60 10.26 11.70
CA ILE A 138 -17.17 10.58 11.67
C ILE A 138 -16.91 12.00 12.19
N GLU A 139 -17.65 13.00 11.67
CA GLU A 139 -17.43 14.41 12.00
C GLU A 139 -17.63 14.75 13.49
N SER A 140 -18.65 14.18 14.16
CA SER A 140 -18.84 14.35 15.61
C SER A 140 -17.68 13.75 16.40
N ARG A 141 -17.21 12.56 16.01
CA ARG A 141 -16.09 11.88 16.68
C ARG A 141 -14.77 12.60 16.49
N VAL A 142 -14.55 13.22 15.33
CA VAL A 142 -13.36 14.07 15.12
C VAL A 142 -13.45 15.35 15.95
N ALA A 143 -14.61 16.01 15.99
CA ALA A 143 -14.79 17.21 16.82
C ALA A 143 -14.57 16.91 18.32
N GLU A 144 -15.11 15.80 18.82
CA GLU A 144 -14.86 15.29 20.18
C GLU A 144 -13.38 15.00 20.43
N LEU A 145 -12.70 14.31 19.48
CA LEU A 145 -11.28 13.97 19.60
C LEU A 145 -10.39 15.22 19.61
N LEU A 146 -10.64 16.18 18.73
CA LEU A 146 -9.87 17.43 18.65
C LEU A 146 -10.11 18.34 19.88
N ALA A 147 -11.30 18.29 20.49
CA ALA A 147 -11.61 19.03 21.71
C ALA A 147 -11.13 18.33 23.00
N SER A 148 -10.92 17.01 22.96
CA SER A 148 -10.44 16.24 24.12
C SER A 148 -8.98 16.56 24.48
N ALA A 149 -8.69 16.54 25.78
CA ALA A 149 -7.34 16.73 26.33
C ALA A 149 -6.35 15.70 25.75
N GLN A 150 -5.06 16.04 25.80
CA GLN A 150 -3.99 15.10 25.51
C GLN A 150 -3.98 14.00 26.60
N PRO A 151 -3.99 12.70 26.25
CA PRO A 151 -3.84 11.62 27.22
C PRO A 151 -2.44 11.60 27.85
N ASP A 152 -2.35 11.03 29.05
CA ASP A 152 -1.10 10.86 29.79
C ASP A 152 -0.50 9.44 29.68
N THR A 153 -1.29 8.45 29.22
CA THR A 153 -0.82 7.06 29.12
C THR A 153 -0.26 6.73 27.73
N PRO A 154 0.83 5.94 27.62
CA PRO A 154 1.47 5.62 26.35
C PRO A 154 0.53 5.01 25.29
N LEU A 155 -0.37 4.12 25.73
CA LEU A 155 -1.32 3.44 24.84
C LEU A 155 -2.42 4.37 24.34
N GLU A 156 -2.93 5.28 25.19
CA GLU A 156 -3.93 6.27 24.79
C GLU A 156 -3.32 7.36 23.89
N CYS A 157 -2.07 7.77 24.15
CA CYS A 157 -1.30 8.62 23.23
C CYS A 157 -1.18 7.96 21.84
N LEU A 158 -0.83 6.68 21.77
CA LEU A 158 -0.74 5.93 20.52
C LEU A 158 -2.10 5.83 19.82
N ALA A 159 -3.15 5.46 20.56
CA ALA A 159 -4.52 5.36 20.04
C ALA A 159 -5.06 6.70 19.52
N ARG A 160 -4.76 7.81 20.20
CA ARG A 160 -5.08 9.17 19.74
C ARG A 160 -4.41 9.47 18.41
N VAL A 161 -3.11 9.18 18.27
CA VAL A 161 -2.37 9.43 17.03
C VAL A 161 -2.89 8.53 15.90
N HIS A 162 -3.18 7.25 16.15
CA HIS A 162 -3.83 6.36 15.18
C HIS A 162 -5.20 6.89 14.73
N ALA A 163 -6.05 7.28 15.66
CA ALA A 163 -7.36 7.85 15.34
C ALA A 163 -7.23 9.13 14.50
N LEU A 164 -6.32 10.05 14.88
CA LEU A 164 -6.06 11.26 14.13
C LEU A 164 -5.57 10.96 12.70
N ILE A 165 -4.64 10.02 12.52
CA ILE A 165 -4.18 9.57 11.18
C ILE A 165 -5.36 9.05 10.37
N LEU A 166 -6.17 8.13 10.91
CA LEU A 166 -7.28 7.52 10.19
C LEU A 166 -8.34 8.56 9.78
N TYR A 167 -8.66 9.51 10.66
CA TYR A 167 -9.55 10.61 10.30
C TYR A 167 -8.93 11.60 9.31
N GLN A 168 -7.61 11.85 9.37
CA GLN A 168 -6.92 12.64 8.35
C GLN A 168 -6.96 11.93 7.00
N THR A 169 -6.69 10.62 6.90
CA THR A 169 -6.70 9.92 5.62
C THR A 169 -8.09 9.90 5.01
N ILE A 170 -9.14 9.63 5.80
CA ILE A 170 -10.54 9.71 5.33
C ILE A 170 -10.83 11.10 4.74
N ARG A 171 -10.55 12.18 5.48
CA ARG A 171 -10.87 13.55 5.04
C ARG A 171 -9.98 14.09 3.92
N LEU A 172 -8.72 13.65 3.82
CA LEU A 172 -7.80 14.06 2.74
C LEU A 172 -8.14 13.40 1.41
N PHE A 173 -8.67 12.17 1.44
CA PHE A 173 -9.11 11.41 0.26
C PHE A 173 -10.61 11.50 -0.01
N ASP A 174 -11.35 12.32 0.75
CA ASP A 174 -12.74 12.68 0.45
C ASP A 174 -12.79 13.65 -0.74
N ASP A 175 -13.85 13.57 -1.54
CA ASP A 175 -14.09 14.46 -2.67
C ASP A 175 -14.58 15.86 -2.23
N ASP A 176 -15.16 15.98 -1.02
CA ASP A 176 -15.59 17.25 -0.45
C ASP A 176 -14.42 18.17 -0.09
N ILE A 177 -14.48 19.40 -0.60
CA ILE A 177 -13.54 20.48 -0.28
C ILE A 177 -13.58 20.80 1.22
N SER A 178 -14.76 20.73 1.84
CA SER A 178 -14.97 21.03 3.27
C SER A 178 -14.26 20.02 4.16
N ALA A 179 -14.33 18.73 3.83
CA ALA A 179 -13.61 17.66 4.50
C ALA A 179 -12.07 17.88 4.40
N ARG A 180 -11.56 18.20 3.20
CA ARG A 180 -10.13 18.51 3.01
C ARG A 180 -9.67 19.72 3.82
N MET A 181 -10.43 20.83 3.84
CA MET A 181 -10.12 21.98 4.71
C MET A 181 -10.13 21.60 6.20
N ALA A 182 -11.09 20.77 6.63
CA ALA A 182 -11.17 20.29 8.01
C ALA A 182 -10.01 19.35 8.38
N ALA A 183 -9.38 18.66 7.41
CA ALA A 183 -8.14 17.94 7.62
C ALA A 183 -6.94 18.89 7.78
N GLU A 184 -6.81 19.91 6.93
CA GLU A 184 -5.72 20.90 7.05
C GLU A 184 -5.70 21.60 8.41
N LEU A 185 -6.88 21.94 8.95
CA LEU A 185 -7.02 22.54 10.28
C LEU A 185 -6.65 21.60 11.43
N ALA A 186 -6.69 20.28 11.23
CA ALA A 186 -6.37 19.27 12.23
C ALA A 186 -4.89 18.86 12.27
N MET A 187 -4.12 19.15 11.21
CA MET A 187 -2.68 18.83 11.13
C MET A 187 -1.82 19.37 12.29
N PRO A 188 -2.06 20.58 12.85
CA PRO A 188 -1.37 21.02 14.07
C PRO A 188 -1.62 20.13 15.29
N VAL A 189 -2.85 19.61 15.45
CA VAL A 189 -3.22 18.73 16.57
C VAL A 189 -2.60 17.34 16.41
N LEU A 190 -2.51 16.83 15.17
CA LEU A 190 -1.74 15.62 14.88
C LEU A 190 -0.26 15.80 15.27
N ARG A 191 0.38 16.90 14.86
CA ARG A 191 1.78 17.19 15.22
C ARG A 191 1.99 17.26 16.74
N ALA A 192 1.11 17.94 17.48
CA ALA A 192 1.19 18.01 18.93
C ALA A 192 1.01 16.63 19.60
N SER A 193 0.04 15.83 19.12
CA SER A 193 -0.22 14.49 19.66
C SER A 193 0.95 13.53 19.40
N VAL A 194 1.66 13.69 18.28
CA VAL A 194 2.87 12.91 17.95
C VAL A 194 4.04 13.30 18.86
N LEU A 195 4.22 14.58 19.17
CA LEU A 195 5.26 15.02 20.11
C LEU A 195 5.03 14.43 21.51
N ALA A 196 3.79 14.43 22.01
CA ALA A 196 3.46 13.76 23.28
C ALA A 196 3.69 12.24 23.22
N LEU A 197 3.37 11.56 22.10
CA LEU A 197 3.69 10.14 21.94
C LEU A 197 5.21 9.87 21.99
N VAL A 198 6.04 10.74 21.40
CA VAL A 198 7.50 10.61 21.39
C VAL A 198 8.10 10.59 22.81
N GLU A 199 7.48 11.26 23.79
CA GLU A 199 7.95 11.24 25.19
C GLU A 199 7.82 9.88 25.87
N HIS A 200 6.98 8.97 25.34
CA HIS A 200 6.71 7.65 25.91
C HIS A 200 7.40 6.48 25.18
N VAL A 201 8.07 6.73 24.06
CA VAL A 201 8.58 5.68 23.17
C VAL A 201 10.11 5.66 23.21
N PRO A 202 10.76 4.55 23.61
CA PRO A 202 12.21 4.48 23.60
C PRO A 202 12.76 4.23 22.17
N PRO A 203 13.98 4.71 21.88
CA PRO A 203 14.73 4.29 20.70
C PRO A 203 14.94 2.76 20.70
N PRO A 204 15.03 2.12 19.52
CA PRO A 204 15.19 0.66 19.42
C PRO A 204 16.55 0.19 19.97
N ASP A 205 16.51 -0.75 20.92
CA ASP A 205 17.68 -1.41 21.51
C ASP A 205 17.75 -2.91 21.10
N PRO A 206 18.59 -3.26 20.11
CA PRO A 206 18.79 -4.65 19.68
C PRO A 206 19.42 -5.55 20.74
N VAL A 207 20.22 -5.00 21.66
CA VAL A 207 20.90 -5.77 22.70
C VAL A 207 19.89 -6.18 23.76
N PHE A 208 19.06 -5.24 24.21
CA PHE A 208 17.95 -5.53 25.11
C PHE A 208 16.97 -6.54 24.52
N LEU A 209 16.53 -6.33 23.26
CA LEU A 209 15.61 -7.25 22.59
C LEU A 209 16.20 -8.66 22.42
N SER A 210 17.47 -8.76 22.01
CA SER A 210 18.18 -10.03 21.90
C SER A 210 18.25 -10.78 23.24
N ASN A 211 18.58 -10.07 24.32
CA ASN A 211 18.62 -10.64 25.67
C ASN A 211 17.24 -11.17 26.10
N MET A 212 16.16 -10.42 25.86
CA MET A 212 14.80 -10.89 26.18
C MET A 212 14.39 -12.11 25.36
N VAL A 213 14.69 -12.15 24.05
CA VAL A 213 14.40 -13.29 23.18
C VAL A 213 15.16 -14.54 23.64
N LEU A 214 16.46 -14.41 23.95
CA LEU A 214 17.28 -15.53 24.44
C LEU A 214 16.77 -16.04 25.80
N GLN A 215 16.38 -15.14 26.71
CA GLN A 215 15.83 -15.53 28.01
C GLN A 215 14.47 -16.24 27.85
N PHE A 216 13.61 -15.77 26.94
CA PHE A 216 12.32 -16.41 26.65
C PHE A 216 12.49 -17.83 26.06
N LEU A 217 13.41 -18.00 25.11
CA LEU A 217 13.70 -19.32 24.51
C LEU A 217 14.27 -20.31 25.54
N ALA A 218 15.11 -19.82 26.47
CA ALA A 218 15.62 -20.61 27.58
C ALA A 218 14.51 -21.03 28.56
N LYS A 219 13.65 -20.10 28.99
CA LYS A 219 12.50 -20.40 29.86
C LYS A 219 11.51 -21.38 29.21
N SER A 220 11.30 -21.27 27.90
CA SER A 220 10.36 -22.10 27.12
C SER A 220 10.87 -23.52 26.81
N GLY A 221 12.11 -23.86 27.18
CA GLY A 221 12.72 -25.16 26.82
C GLY A 221 13.03 -25.32 25.32
N LEU A 222 13.02 -24.22 24.56
CA LEU A 222 13.29 -24.17 23.12
C LEU A 222 14.80 -23.97 22.81
N SER A 223 15.64 -23.84 23.83
CA SER A 223 17.10 -23.72 23.73
C SER A 223 17.81 -24.62 24.75
N ALA A 224 18.99 -25.14 24.38
CA ALA A 224 19.74 -26.14 25.14
C ALA A 224 20.89 -25.56 26.01
N GLN A 225 20.99 -24.24 26.13
CA GLN A 225 22.03 -23.56 26.92
C GLN A 225 21.51 -23.16 28.32
N PRO A 226 22.06 -23.72 29.41
CA PRO A 226 21.82 -23.22 30.76
C PRO A 226 22.91 -22.21 31.16
N THR A 227 22.52 -20.99 31.53
CA THR A 227 23.35 -20.10 32.34
C THR A 227 22.55 -19.47 33.48
N SER A 228 23.15 -19.48 34.66
CA SER A 228 22.63 -18.90 35.89
C SER A 228 22.88 -17.39 35.95
N ASP A 229 22.26 -16.74 36.95
CA ASP A 229 22.66 -15.45 37.53
C ASP A 229 22.42 -14.17 36.70
N ALA A 230 21.72 -14.25 35.56
CA ALA A 230 21.13 -13.06 34.94
C ALA A 230 19.92 -12.55 35.77
N PRO A 231 19.75 -11.22 35.96
CA PRO A 231 18.53 -10.67 36.57
C PRO A 231 17.29 -11.09 35.78
N ASP A 232 16.20 -11.47 36.45
CA ASP A 232 15.00 -11.87 35.74
C ASP A 232 14.27 -10.65 35.15
N LEU A 233 14.50 -10.39 33.87
CA LEU A 233 13.84 -9.34 33.09
C LEU A 233 12.43 -9.75 32.61
N LEU A 234 12.09 -11.04 32.69
CA LEU A 234 10.84 -11.63 32.20
C LEU A 234 9.97 -12.10 33.37
N ASN A 235 9.38 -11.15 34.11
CA ASN A 235 8.50 -11.47 35.24
C ASN A 235 7.10 -11.98 34.81
N THR A 236 6.87 -12.12 33.50
CA THR A 236 5.56 -12.36 32.88
C THR A 236 5.75 -12.89 31.45
N ASP A 237 5.28 -14.11 31.17
CA ASP A 237 5.46 -14.81 29.87
C ASP A 237 4.78 -14.12 28.65
N HIS A 238 4.05 -13.02 28.88
CA HIS A 238 3.39 -12.25 27.82
C HIS A 238 3.98 -10.86 27.60
N ASP A 239 4.74 -10.28 28.53
CA ASP A 239 4.96 -8.83 28.52
C ASP A 239 5.99 -8.39 27.46
N PHE A 240 7.08 -9.12 27.28
CA PHE A 240 8.19 -8.70 26.40
C PHE A 240 7.75 -8.47 24.94
N TRP A 241 6.89 -9.35 24.43
CA TRP A 241 6.45 -9.31 23.05
C TRP A 241 5.33 -8.30 22.83
N HIS A 242 4.39 -8.17 23.77
CA HIS A 242 3.39 -7.09 23.74
C HIS A 242 4.03 -5.71 23.89
N HIS A 243 5.10 -5.59 24.69
CA HIS A 243 5.91 -4.39 24.81
C HIS A 243 6.59 -4.05 23.48
N TRP A 244 7.25 -5.02 22.83
CA TRP A 244 7.82 -4.82 21.48
C TRP A 244 6.74 -4.43 20.46
N ILE A 245 5.58 -5.09 20.45
CA ILE A 245 4.44 -4.76 19.57
C ILE A 245 3.99 -3.31 19.77
N PHE A 246 3.84 -2.87 21.02
CA PHE A 246 3.48 -1.49 21.36
C PHE A 246 4.53 -0.50 20.86
N GLU A 247 5.79 -0.68 21.26
CA GLU A 247 6.87 0.24 20.91
C GLU A 247 7.09 0.31 19.40
N GLU A 248 7.07 -0.82 18.71
CA GLU A 248 7.32 -0.90 17.28
C GLU A 248 6.17 -0.27 16.49
N SER A 249 4.92 -0.52 16.89
CA SER A 249 3.76 0.19 16.34
C SER A 249 3.87 1.70 16.59
N ALA A 250 4.33 2.12 17.77
CA ALA A 250 4.52 3.52 18.10
C ALA A 250 5.62 4.18 17.26
N ARG A 251 6.80 3.55 17.13
CA ARG A 251 7.90 4.04 16.28
C ARG A 251 7.46 4.18 14.82
N ARG A 252 6.84 3.14 14.23
CA ARG A 252 6.30 3.18 12.85
C ARG A 252 5.25 4.29 12.68
N THR A 253 4.41 4.49 13.69
CA THR A 253 3.38 5.55 13.70
C THR A 253 3.99 6.95 13.79
N ILE A 254 5.04 7.16 14.58
CA ILE A 254 5.78 8.41 14.64
C ILE A 254 6.42 8.72 13.27
N PHE A 255 7.07 7.72 12.64
CA PHE A 255 7.61 7.86 11.28
C PHE A 255 6.52 8.25 10.26
N LEU A 256 5.39 7.53 10.25
CA LEU A 256 4.29 7.83 9.33
C LEU A 256 3.67 9.21 9.55
N SER A 257 3.45 9.60 10.80
CA SER A 257 2.83 10.88 11.13
C SER A 257 3.70 12.04 10.64
N ASN A 258 5.02 11.94 10.84
CA ASN A 258 5.96 12.92 10.32
C ASN A 258 5.99 12.91 8.79
N PHE A 259 5.96 11.75 8.15
CA PHE A 259 5.85 11.63 6.69
C PHE A 259 4.59 12.32 6.12
N LEU A 260 3.42 12.08 6.72
CA LEU A 260 2.16 12.74 6.38
C LEU A 260 2.24 14.26 6.55
N ILE A 261 2.76 14.73 7.69
CA ILE A 261 2.93 16.14 8.00
C ILE A 261 3.87 16.81 6.98
N ARG A 262 4.97 16.17 6.59
CA ARG A 262 5.91 16.71 5.58
C ARG A 262 5.27 16.79 4.20
N ILE A 263 4.48 15.79 3.78
CA ILE A 263 3.74 15.86 2.51
C ILE A 263 2.75 17.02 2.52
N TRP A 264 2.02 17.22 3.62
CA TRP A 264 1.10 18.34 3.78
C TRP A 264 1.81 19.71 3.75
N GLU A 265 2.97 19.85 4.40
CA GLU A 265 3.79 21.08 4.34
C GLU A 265 4.26 21.39 2.91
N ILE A 266 4.71 20.37 2.16
CA ILE A 266 5.10 20.49 0.76
C ILE A 266 3.91 20.91 -0.11
N LEU A 267 2.74 20.27 0.07
CA LEU A 267 1.52 20.58 -0.68
C LEU A 267 1.01 22.00 -0.43
N ARG A 268 1.17 22.52 0.80
CA ARG A 268 0.83 23.91 1.15
C ARG A 268 1.83 24.94 0.62
N GLY A 269 2.94 24.51 0.02
CA GLY A 269 3.95 25.43 -0.48
C GLY A 269 4.77 26.11 0.60
N VAL A 270 4.98 25.46 1.75
CA VAL A 270 5.85 26.00 2.81
C VAL A 270 7.28 26.09 2.26
N GLU A 271 7.77 27.31 2.06
CA GLU A 271 9.13 27.56 1.62
C GLU A 271 10.15 27.27 2.75
N ASN A 272 11.40 26.98 2.37
CA ASN A 272 12.51 26.73 3.31
C ASN A 272 12.36 25.52 4.25
N LEU A 273 11.62 24.50 3.85
CA LEU A 273 11.60 23.20 4.55
C LEU A 273 13.01 22.56 4.53
N SER A 274 13.68 22.57 5.69
CA SER A 274 14.94 21.84 5.87
C SER A 274 14.65 20.34 6.02
N CYS A 275 15.09 19.55 5.03
CA CYS A 275 15.08 18.09 5.11
C CYS A 275 16.49 17.61 5.49
N ASP A 276 16.64 17.06 6.69
CA ASP A 276 17.86 16.40 7.16
C ASP A 276 18.05 14.99 6.56
N GLY A 277 17.06 14.49 5.82
CA GLY A 277 16.99 13.13 5.30
C GLY A 277 16.47 12.10 6.31
N LYS A 278 16.30 12.48 7.58
CA LYS A 278 15.97 11.62 8.73
C LYS A 278 14.53 11.80 9.24
N MET A 279 13.77 12.68 8.58
CA MET A 279 12.47 13.20 9.01
C MET A 279 12.47 13.84 10.41
N GLY A 280 13.63 14.28 10.92
CA GLY A 280 13.75 14.87 12.26
C GLY A 280 13.56 13.88 13.41
N LEU A 281 13.72 12.57 13.17
CA LEU A 281 13.43 11.50 14.13
C LEU A 281 14.66 10.73 14.61
N SER A 282 15.88 11.27 14.49
CA SER A 282 17.05 10.63 15.10
C SER A 282 16.95 10.72 16.64
N PRO A 283 17.20 9.65 17.42
CA PRO A 283 17.84 8.38 17.06
C PRO A 283 16.86 7.20 16.84
N TYR A 284 15.59 7.45 16.53
CA TYR A 284 14.60 6.40 16.28
C TYR A 284 14.91 5.59 15.00
N GLY A 285 14.40 4.36 15.00
CA GLY A 285 14.43 3.43 13.89
C GLY A 285 13.36 2.36 14.06
N TRP A 286 13.19 1.49 13.08
CA TRP A 286 12.19 0.42 13.13
C TRP A 286 12.73 -0.85 12.43
N TYR A 287 12.23 -2.01 12.84
CA TYR A 287 12.59 -3.29 12.23
C TYR A 287 11.80 -3.47 10.94
N VAL A 288 12.47 -3.67 9.82
CA VAL A 288 11.82 -3.85 8.50
C VAL A 288 11.33 -5.30 8.27
N SER A 289 11.68 -6.20 9.19
CA SER A 289 11.43 -7.65 9.12
C SER A 289 9.94 -8.02 9.04
N SER A 290 9.53 -8.56 7.90
CA SER A 290 8.21 -9.18 7.70
C SER A 290 7.92 -10.27 8.72
N TYR A 291 8.88 -11.16 8.97
CA TYR A 291 8.72 -12.30 9.89
C TYR A 291 8.47 -11.84 11.34
N LEU A 292 9.11 -10.76 11.80
CA LEU A 292 8.84 -10.20 13.12
C LEU A 292 7.47 -9.52 13.21
N TRP A 293 7.07 -8.83 12.13
CA TRP A 293 5.80 -8.08 12.08
C TRP A 293 4.57 -8.96 11.84
N GLU A 294 4.74 -10.15 11.24
CA GLU A 294 3.65 -11.08 10.93
C GLU A 294 3.51 -12.24 11.94
N ALA A 295 4.45 -12.36 12.90
CA ALA A 295 4.42 -13.38 13.93
C ALA A 295 3.11 -13.34 14.75
N GLN A 296 2.50 -14.51 14.98
CA GLN A 296 1.22 -14.64 15.70
C GLN A 296 1.38 -15.15 17.12
N THR A 297 2.60 -15.58 17.50
CA THR A 297 2.93 -16.01 18.86
C THR A 297 4.30 -15.48 19.30
N PRO A 298 4.57 -15.33 20.62
CA PRO A 298 5.90 -14.99 21.13
C PRO A 298 6.98 -15.99 20.68
N SER A 299 6.60 -17.27 20.51
CA SER A 299 7.49 -18.33 20.04
C SER A 299 7.86 -18.17 18.56
N GLU A 300 6.90 -17.88 17.69
CA GLU A 300 7.18 -17.56 16.28
C GLU A 300 8.07 -16.32 16.16
N PHE A 301 7.79 -15.28 16.94
CA PHE A 301 8.61 -14.07 16.99
C PHE A 301 10.04 -14.38 17.43
N ALA A 302 10.21 -15.14 18.52
CA ALA A 302 11.53 -15.50 19.04
C ALA A 302 12.34 -16.37 18.08
N ILE A 303 11.70 -17.34 17.41
CA ILE A 303 12.33 -18.17 16.37
C ILE A 303 12.72 -17.31 15.17
N ALA A 304 11.82 -16.46 14.66
CA ALA A 304 12.12 -15.54 13.57
C ALA A 304 13.25 -14.55 13.92
N TYR A 305 13.32 -14.11 15.17
CA TYR A 305 14.38 -13.20 15.64
C TYR A 305 15.78 -13.85 15.60
N ILE A 306 15.87 -15.16 15.83
CA ILE A 306 17.15 -15.91 15.80
C ILE A 306 17.48 -16.44 14.39
N GLU A 307 16.48 -16.89 13.63
CA GLU A 307 16.70 -17.55 12.32
C GLU A 307 16.77 -16.59 11.12
N LYS A 308 16.29 -15.35 11.24
CA LYS A 308 16.17 -14.39 10.14
C LYS A 308 17.07 -13.18 10.34
N ASN A 309 17.40 -12.51 9.23
CA ASN A 309 18.12 -11.24 9.28
C ASN A 309 17.16 -10.11 9.66
N ASN A 310 17.35 -9.53 10.84
CA ASN A 310 16.44 -8.52 11.40
C ASN A 310 17.01 -7.10 11.23
N PHE A 311 16.88 -6.58 10.01
CA PHE A 311 17.37 -5.25 9.63
C PHE A 311 16.64 -4.14 10.41
N LEU A 312 17.41 -3.38 11.19
CA LEU A 312 16.96 -2.18 11.90
C LEU A 312 17.30 -0.94 11.08
N VAL A 313 16.30 -0.33 10.43
CA VAL A 313 16.51 0.92 9.67
C VAL A 313 16.45 2.11 10.63
N ARG A 314 17.47 2.97 10.56
CA ARG A 314 17.59 4.24 11.29
C ARG A 314 17.78 5.37 10.28
N ASP A 315 17.32 6.58 10.62
CA ASP A 315 17.55 7.78 9.80
C ASP A 315 17.14 7.67 8.31
N LEU A 316 16.25 6.74 7.95
CA LEU A 316 15.91 6.33 6.58
C LEU A 316 17.10 5.86 5.71
N ASP A 317 18.16 5.34 6.34
CA ASP A 317 19.26 4.67 5.64
C ASP A 317 18.90 3.21 5.34
N PHE A 318 18.83 2.88 4.05
CA PHE A 318 18.54 1.53 3.54
C PHE A 318 19.79 0.81 3.01
N THR A 319 20.99 1.37 3.15
CA THR A 319 22.23 0.85 2.53
C THR A 319 22.51 -0.61 2.88
N GLU A 320 22.45 -0.97 4.16
CA GLU A 320 22.67 -2.35 4.62
C GLU A 320 21.58 -3.30 4.10
N LEU A 321 20.32 -2.88 4.18
CA LEU A 321 19.15 -3.63 3.71
C LEU A 321 19.23 -3.91 2.21
N LEU A 322 19.51 -2.89 1.38
CA LEU A 322 19.64 -3.05 -0.07
C LEU A 322 20.79 -4.00 -0.44
N THR A 323 21.85 -4.04 0.37
CA THR A 323 22.99 -4.93 0.12
C THR A 323 22.67 -6.37 0.50
N HIS A 324 22.15 -6.60 1.71
CA HIS A 324 22.12 -7.92 2.34
C HIS A 324 20.73 -8.57 2.45
N ALA A 325 19.64 -7.81 2.38
CA ALA A 325 18.30 -8.38 2.50
C ALA A 325 17.85 -9.13 1.23
N ALA A 326 16.91 -10.03 1.43
CA ALA A 326 16.06 -10.60 0.40
C ALA A 326 14.70 -9.86 0.35
N PRO A 327 14.02 -9.82 -0.81
CA PRO A 327 12.72 -9.17 -1.00
C PRO A 327 11.63 -9.54 0.01
N GLN A 328 11.60 -10.81 0.43
CA GLN A 328 10.65 -11.33 1.40
C GLN A 328 10.91 -10.85 2.82
N ASP A 329 12.13 -10.40 3.15
CA ASP A 329 12.48 -9.89 4.49
C ASP A 329 11.85 -8.51 4.73
N VAL A 330 11.42 -7.81 3.67
CA VAL A 330 10.91 -6.44 3.72
C VAL A 330 9.39 -6.44 3.84
N ASP A 331 8.88 -5.93 4.96
CA ASP A 331 7.43 -5.77 5.17
C ASP A 331 6.80 -4.61 4.36
N VAL A 332 5.48 -4.43 4.49
CA VAL A 332 4.74 -3.40 3.75
C VAL A 332 5.16 -1.98 4.16
N PHE A 333 5.53 -1.74 5.42
CA PHE A 333 5.94 -0.42 5.90
C PHE A 333 7.36 -0.07 5.44
N GLY A 334 8.27 -1.03 5.47
CA GLY A 334 9.58 -0.94 4.84
C GLY A 334 9.46 -0.58 3.35
N LYS A 335 8.60 -1.29 2.60
CA LYS A 335 8.29 -0.96 1.19
C LYS A 335 7.75 0.47 1.04
N MET A 336 6.86 0.94 1.92
CA MET A 336 6.35 2.32 1.90
C MET A 336 7.48 3.35 2.06
N MET A 337 8.35 3.16 3.04
CA MET A 337 9.44 4.09 3.32
C MET A 337 10.57 4.01 2.27
N MET A 338 10.88 2.82 1.74
CA MET A 338 11.82 2.62 0.63
C MET A 338 11.36 3.35 -0.63
N VAL A 339 10.10 3.15 -1.08
CA VAL A 339 9.57 3.82 -2.28
C VAL A 339 9.56 5.34 -2.11
N SER A 340 9.18 5.82 -0.93
CA SER A 340 9.23 7.25 -0.59
C SER A 340 10.65 7.83 -0.68
N ARG A 341 11.64 7.13 -0.10
CA ARG A 341 13.02 7.60 0.02
C ARG A 341 13.85 7.43 -1.25
N LEU A 342 13.65 6.35 -1.99
CA LEU A 342 14.48 5.93 -3.13
C LEU A 342 13.80 6.18 -4.47
N GLY A 343 12.49 6.01 -4.56
CA GLY A 343 11.69 6.08 -5.79
C GLY A 343 11.23 4.70 -6.24
N ILE A 344 10.03 4.63 -6.82
CA ILE A 344 9.35 3.38 -7.16
C ILE A 344 10.15 2.53 -8.15
N GLU A 345 10.78 3.15 -9.15
CA GLU A 345 11.59 2.47 -10.17
C GLU A 345 12.81 1.77 -9.54
N THR A 346 13.62 2.50 -8.77
CA THR A 346 14.80 1.95 -8.07
C THR A 346 14.45 0.82 -7.10
N VAL A 347 13.31 0.91 -6.41
CA VAL A 347 12.87 -0.18 -5.54
C VAL A 347 12.34 -1.36 -6.37
N ARG A 348 11.63 -1.11 -7.48
CA ARG A 348 11.16 -2.18 -8.37
C ARG A 348 12.33 -2.96 -8.97
N GLU A 349 13.32 -2.26 -9.53
CA GLU A 349 14.57 -2.82 -10.03
C GLU A 349 15.27 -3.69 -8.97
N TRP A 350 15.34 -3.21 -7.72
CA TRP A 350 15.96 -3.99 -6.62
C TRP A 350 15.20 -5.29 -6.31
N PHE A 351 13.86 -5.27 -6.32
CA PHE A 351 13.06 -6.49 -6.16
C PHE A 351 13.27 -7.46 -7.33
N GLU A 352 13.24 -6.94 -8.57
CA GLU A 352 13.39 -7.73 -9.80
C GLU A 352 14.78 -8.40 -9.90
N LEU A 353 15.86 -7.66 -9.60
CA LEU A 353 17.23 -8.18 -9.54
C LEU A 353 17.40 -9.29 -8.48
N LYS A 354 16.52 -9.35 -7.48
CA LYS A 354 16.49 -10.36 -6.43
C LYS A 354 15.45 -11.46 -6.68
N GLY A 355 14.84 -11.50 -7.88
CA GLY A 355 13.90 -12.55 -8.29
C GLY A 355 12.49 -12.41 -7.70
N ALA A 356 12.09 -11.22 -7.27
CA ALA A 356 10.76 -10.92 -6.74
C ALA A 356 10.13 -9.73 -7.46
N ILE A 357 8.87 -9.45 -7.14
CA ILE A 357 8.16 -8.24 -7.60
C ILE A 357 7.89 -7.39 -6.36
N LEU A 358 8.20 -6.09 -6.41
CA LEU A 358 7.94 -5.13 -5.33
C LEU A 358 6.47 -5.21 -4.87
N PHE A 359 5.59 -5.32 -5.86
CA PHE A 359 4.22 -5.75 -5.68
C PHE A 359 4.14 -7.27 -5.84
N HIS A 360 4.37 -7.99 -4.75
CA HIS A 360 3.49 -9.14 -4.53
C HIS A 360 2.07 -8.55 -4.49
N PHE A 361 1.20 -8.99 -5.40
CA PHE A 361 -0.22 -8.64 -5.40
C PHE A 361 -0.87 -9.25 -4.16
N PHE A 362 -0.64 -8.62 -3.00
CA PHE A 362 -1.43 -8.83 -1.80
C PHE A 362 -2.85 -8.43 -2.16
N ARG A 363 -3.71 -9.46 -2.30
CA ARG A 363 -5.17 -9.39 -2.47
C ARG A 363 -5.84 -8.74 -1.25
N THR A 364 -5.56 -7.47 -1.02
CA THR A 364 -6.10 -6.65 0.07
C THR A 364 -6.74 -5.35 -0.44
N SER A 365 -6.36 -4.89 -1.64
CA SER A 365 -7.27 -4.07 -2.46
C SER A 365 -8.28 -5.01 -3.13
N ARG A 366 -9.58 -4.76 -2.94
CA ARG A 366 -10.67 -5.45 -3.66
C ARG A 366 -10.62 -5.05 -5.14
N MET A 367 -9.89 -5.82 -5.94
CA MET A 367 -9.76 -5.57 -7.38
C MET A 367 -11.01 -6.08 -8.12
N PRO A 368 -11.65 -5.25 -8.97
CA PRO A 368 -12.71 -5.68 -9.86
C PRO A 368 -12.35 -6.93 -10.67
N ILE A 369 -13.31 -7.86 -10.79
CA ILE A 369 -13.20 -9.01 -11.69
C ILE A 369 -14.16 -8.84 -12.85
N THR A 370 -13.63 -8.97 -14.07
CA THR A 370 -14.40 -9.13 -15.30
C THR A 370 -14.51 -10.63 -15.60
N GLU A 371 -15.70 -11.18 -15.48
CA GLU A 371 -16.02 -12.55 -15.88
C GLU A 371 -16.55 -12.55 -17.32
N LEU A 372 -15.95 -13.35 -18.20
CA LEU A 372 -16.47 -13.65 -19.53
C LEU A 372 -16.98 -15.09 -19.56
N VAL A 373 -18.23 -15.29 -19.97
CA VAL A 373 -18.81 -16.62 -20.20
C VAL A 373 -19.28 -16.71 -21.64
N PHE A 374 -19.00 -17.84 -22.29
CA PHE A 374 -19.40 -18.12 -23.67
C PHE A 374 -20.36 -19.32 -23.70
N PRO A 375 -21.69 -19.12 -23.53
CA PRO A 375 -22.65 -20.21 -23.56
C PRO A 375 -22.69 -20.92 -24.92
N SER A 376 -22.55 -22.24 -24.89
CA SER A 376 -22.81 -23.11 -26.04
C SER A 376 -24.22 -23.66 -25.93
N PHE A 377 -25.15 -23.12 -26.72
CA PHE A 377 -26.54 -23.57 -26.75
C PHE A 377 -26.76 -24.76 -27.71
N LYS A 378 -27.77 -25.58 -27.42
CA LYS A 378 -28.23 -26.58 -28.39
C LYS A 378 -28.91 -25.90 -29.58
N LYS A 379 -28.85 -26.54 -30.74
CA LYS A 379 -29.31 -26.00 -32.02
C LYS A 379 -30.64 -26.58 -32.50
N ASP A 380 -31.33 -27.35 -31.65
CA ASP A 380 -32.67 -27.85 -31.94
C ASP A 380 -33.71 -26.71 -31.90
N PRO A 381 -34.80 -26.78 -32.70
CA PRO A 381 -35.79 -25.71 -32.78
C PRO A 381 -36.50 -25.41 -31.45
N GLU A 382 -36.62 -26.38 -30.55
CA GLU A 382 -37.26 -26.22 -29.25
C GLU A 382 -36.40 -25.35 -28.32
N THR A 383 -35.10 -25.64 -28.22
CA THR A 383 -34.14 -24.83 -27.48
C THR A 383 -34.04 -23.41 -28.04
N LEU A 384 -33.98 -23.26 -29.37
CA LEU A 384 -33.92 -21.95 -30.01
C LEU A 384 -35.14 -21.08 -29.67
N LYS A 385 -36.35 -21.66 -29.69
CA LYS A 385 -37.58 -20.98 -29.30
C LYS A 385 -37.69 -20.73 -27.79
N ALA A 386 -37.11 -21.60 -26.96
CA ALA A 386 -37.02 -21.37 -25.52
C ALA A 386 -36.13 -20.16 -25.22
N LEU A 387 -34.98 -20.02 -25.89
CA LEU A 387 -34.04 -18.90 -25.69
C LEU A 387 -34.63 -17.52 -26.00
N GLU A 388 -35.67 -17.43 -26.84
CA GLU A 388 -36.43 -16.19 -27.09
C GLU A 388 -37.16 -15.69 -25.82
N ASN A 389 -37.57 -16.60 -24.93
CA ASN A 389 -38.37 -16.32 -23.73
C ASN A 389 -37.52 -16.38 -22.44
N GLU A 390 -36.54 -17.29 -22.40
CA GLU A 390 -35.66 -17.54 -21.25
C GLU A 390 -34.63 -16.41 -21.01
N TRP A 391 -34.43 -15.53 -22.01
CA TRP A 391 -34.73 -14.09 -21.83
C TRP A 391 -34.44 -13.54 -20.42
N GLU A 392 -35.53 -13.45 -19.65
CA GLU A 392 -35.59 -12.78 -18.35
C GLU A 392 -34.81 -13.49 -17.24
N ASN A 393 -34.46 -14.78 -17.38
CA ASN A 393 -33.82 -15.55 -16.32
C ASN A 393 -32.38 -15.10 -16.03
N PHE A 394 -31.72 -14.38 -16.95
CA PHE A 394 -30.44 -13.71 -16.63
C PHE A 394 -30.59 -12.54 -15.67
N LYS A 395 -31.80 -11.97 -15.48
CA LYS A 395 -32.04 -10.93 -14.48
C LYS A 395 -31.90 -11.45 -13.04
N SER A 396 -31.91 -12.77 -12.81
CA SER A 396 -31.62 -13.33 -11.48
C SER A 396 -30.19 -13.07 -10.99
N LEU A 397 -29.27 -12.72 -11.90
CA LEU A 397 -27.92 -12.27 -11.55
C LEU A 397 -27.92 -10.84 -10.99
N ILE A 398 -28.91 -10.01 -11.36
CA ILE A 398 -29.04 -8.63 -10.91
C ILE A 398 -29.47 -8.63 -9.45
N GLY A 399 -28.75 -7.88 -8.61
CA GLY A 399 -28.95 -7.90 -7.15
C GLY A 399 -28.27 -9.07 -6.43
N THR A 400 -27.58 -9.98 -7.13
CA THR A 400 -26.67 -10.93 -6.47
C THR A 400 -25.53 -10.16 -5.80
N GLN A 401 -25.21 -10.52 -4.55
CA GLN A 401 -24.24 -9.81 -3.73
C GLN A 401 -22.89 -9.71 -4.43
N GLY A 402 -22.42 -8.47 -4.63
CA GLY A 402 -21.12 -8.17 -5.25
C GLY A 402 -21.10 -8.18 -6.79
N VAL A 403 -22.20 -8.50 -7.47
CA VAL A 403 -22.36 -8.15 -8.90
C VAL A 403 -22.49 -6.62 -9.01
N GLN A 404 -21.82 -6.02 -9.99
CA GLN A 404 -21.85 -4.57 -10.26
C GLN A 404 -22.56 -4.24 -11.57
N ALA A 405 -22.36 -5.06 -12.59
CA ALA A 405 -23.07 -4.96 -13.86
C ALA A 405 -23.14 -6.32 -14.56
N VAL A 406 -24.20 -6.54 -15.34
CA VAL A 406 -24.39 -7.74 -16.17
C VAL A 406 -24.75 -7.32 -17.59
N PHE A 407 -24.02 -7.84 -18.56
CA PHE A 407 -24.23 -7.60 -19.98
C PHE A 407 -24.35 -8.93 -20.73
N ARG A 408 -25.26 -8.98 -21.71
CA ARG A 408 -25.25 -10.01 -22.75
C ARG A 408 -24.73 -9.40 -24.04
N GLY A 409 -24.05 -10.21 -24.85
CA GLY A 409 -24.03 -9.97 -26.30
C GLY A 409 -24.25 -11.18 -27.18
N SER A 410 -24.35 -10.88 -28.47
CA SER A 410 -24.13 -11.81 -29.57
C SER A 410 -22.76 -11.52 -30.18
N ILE A 411 -22.05 -12.57 -30.61
CA ILE A 411 -20.79 -12.42 -31.35
C ILE A 411 -21.15 -12.08 -32.81
N LEU A 412 -20.64 -10.94 -33.29
CA LEU A 412 -20.85 -10.42 -34.65
C LEU A 412 -19.70 -10.81 -35.59
N GLU A 413 -18.46 -10.79 -35.10
CA GLU A 413 -17.28 -11.19 -35.86
C GLU A 413 -16.34 -12.03 -34.98
N ASP A 414 -15.63 -12.97 -35.59
CA ASP A 414 -14.58 -13.78 -35.00
C ASP A 414 -13.35 -13.70 -35.92
N ASN A 415 -12.27 -13.09 -35.41
CA ASN A 415 -11.04 -12.84 -36.15
C ASN A 415 -11.29 -12.13 -37.51
N GLY A 416 -12.22 -11.16 -37.50
CA GLY A 416 -12.64 -10.38 -38.67
C GLY A 416 -13.59 -11.10 -39.64
N GLN A 417 -13.97 -12.35 -39.36
CA GLN A 417 -14.98 -13.09 -40.13
C GLN A 417 -16.36 -12.90 -39.51
N SER A 418 -17.36 -12.57 -40.33
CA SER A 418 -18.74 -12.39 -39.87
C SER A 418 -19.32 -13.70 -39.32
N VAL A 419 -19.91 -13.62 -38.13
CA VAL A 419 -20.58 -14.73 -37.45
C VAL A 419 -22.08 -14.70 -37.80
N PRO A 420 -22.65 -15.74 -38.45
CA PRO A 420 -24.06 -15.75 -38.81
C PRO A 420 -24.97 -15.74 -37.58
N ALA A 421 -26.09 -15.03 -37.64
CA ALA A 421 -27.01 -14.86 -36.51
C ALA A 421 -27.61 -16.20 -36.04
N GLU A 422 -27.89 -17.10 -36.98
CA GLU A 422 -28.34 -18.47 -36.78
C GLU A 422 -27.34 -19.38 -36.06
N SER A 423 -26.08 -18.94 -35.87
CA SER A 423 -25.10 -19.67 -35.06
C SER A 423 -25.36 -19.56 -33.55
N VAL A 424 -26.10 -18.53 -33.11
CA VAL A 424 -26.45 -18.21 -31.72
C VAL A 424 -25.22 -18.15 -30.79
N ARG A 425 -24.07 -17.74 -31.33
CA ARG A 425 -22.87 -17.47 -30.54
C ARG A 425 -23.10 -16.26 -29.66
N SER A 426 -23.01 -16.46 -28.35
CA SER A 426 -23.32 -15.45 -27.35
C SER A 426 -22.19 -15.28 -26.34
N ILE A 427 -22.20 -14.15 -25.66
CA ILE A 427 -21.33 -13.83 -24.53
C ILE A 427 -22.19 -13.30 -23.38
N LEU A 428 -21.82 -13.66 -22.16
CA LEU A 428 -22.26 -13.01 -20.93
C LEU A 428 -21.03 -12.37 -20.29
N VAL A 429 -21.14 -11.12 -19.89
CA VAL A 429 -20.09 -10.39 -19.17
C VAL A 429 -20.64 -9.96 -17.82
N ILE A 430 -19.95 -10.35 -16.73
CA ILE A 430 -20.31 -9.96 -15.36
C ILE A 430 -19.13 -9.18 -14.76
N ASP A 431 -19.41 -7.96 -14.32
CA ASP A 431 -18.45 -7.13 -13.58
C ASP A 431 -18.71 -7.34 -12.08
N TRP A 432 -17.73 -7.86 -11.34
CA TRP A 432 -17.82 -8.14 -9.91
C TRP A 432 -17.07 -7.12 -9.07
N VAL A 433 -17.49 -6.94 -7.82
CA VAL A 433 -16.79 -6.07 -6.86
C VAL A 433 -15.39 -6.58 -6.55
N ASP A 434 -15.23 -7.90 -6.39
CA ASP A 434 -13.97 -8.61 -6.18
C ASP A 434 -14.11 -10.13 -6.46
N HIS A 435 -12.98 -10.85 -6.42
CA HIS A 435 -12.92 -12.30 -6.58
C HIS A 435 -13.64 -13.08 -5.45
N ALA A 436 -13.75 -12.53 -4.24
CA ALA A 436 -14.42 -13.20 -3.14
C ALA A 436 -15.95 -13.21 -3.34
N ALA A 437 -16.52 -12.14 -3.92
CA ALA A 437 -17.92 -12.11 -4.33
C ALA A 437 -18.22 -13.17 -5.42
N PHE A 438 -17.35 -13.29 -6.42
CA PHE A 438 -17.46 -14.37 -7.43
C PHE A 438 -17.43 -15.75 -6.75
N GLN A 439 -16.47 -16.02 -5.86
CA GLN A 439 -16.38 -17.29 -5.13
C GLN A 439 -17.56 -17.56 -4.18
N GLY A 440 -18.19 -16.50 -3.65
CA GLY A 440 -19.42 -16.59 -2.86
C GLY A 440 -20.63 -17.04 -3.69
N PHE A 441 -20.62 -16.79 -5.00
CA PHE A 441 -21.66 -17.21 -5.94
C PHE A 441 -21.33 -18.55 -6.62
N TYR A 442 -20.19 -18.65 -7.30
CA TYR A 442 -19.80 -19.80 -8.12
C TYR A 442 -18.84 -20.75 -7.38
N PRO A 443 -18.96 -22.09 -7.51
CA PRO A 443 -19.94 -22.86 -8.29
C PRO A 443 -21.06 -23.47 -7.43
N ASN A 444 -21.15 -23.11 -6.14
CA ASN A 444 -21.88 -23.89 -5.14
C ASN A 444 -22.98 -23.13 -4.39
N SER A 445 -23.18 -21.82 -4.62
CA SER A 445 -24.28 -21.09 -3.99
C SER A 445 -25.65 -21.55 -4.51
N ASP A 446 -26.69 -21.36 -3.71
CA ASP A 446 -28.05 -21.71 -4.13
C ASP A 446 -28.59 -20.77 -5.21
N ASN A 447 -28.12 -19.51 -5.25
CA ASN A 447 -28.38 -18.58 -6.34
C ASN A 447 -27.79 -19.11 -7.67
N TYR A 448 -26.52 -19.54 -7.66
CA TYR A 448 -25.89 -20.11 -8.85
C TYR A 448 -26.55 -21.42 -9.29
N LYS A 449 -26.86 -22.33 -8.35
CA LYS A 449 -27.60 -23.59 -8.65
C LYS A 449 -28.96 -23.31 -9.29
N SER A 450 -29.68 -22.31 -8.80
CA SER A 450 -30.99 -21.91 -9.35
C SER A 450 -30.84 -21.31 -10.74
N PHE A 451 -29.91 -20.37 -10.92
CA PHE A 451 -29.58 -19.75 -12.21
C PHE A 451 -29.17 -20.78 -13.25
N ILE A 452 -28.15 -21.61 -12.97
CA ILE A 452 -27.69 -22.63 -13.92
C ILE A 452 -28.74 -23.73 -14.14
N GLY A 453 -29.63 -23.95 -13.18
CA GLY A 453 -30.75 -24.88 -13.29
C GLY A 453 -31.70 -24.56 -14.45
N ALA A 454 -31.99 -23.27 -14.68
CA ALA A 454 -32.80 -22.80 -15.81
C ALA A 454 -32.11 -23.04 -17.17
N PHE A 455 -30.80 -22.81 -17.25
CA PHE A 455 -30.05 -22.94 -18.52
C PHE A 455 -29.54 -24.35 -18.82
N LYS A 456 -29.42 -25.24 -17.83
CA LYS A 456 -28.95 -26.62 -17.99
C LYS A 456 -29.67 -27.43 -19.10
N PRO A 457 -31.00 -27.35 -19.31
CA PRO A 457 -31.64 -28.03 -20.43
C PRO A 457 -31.35 -27.41 -21.80
N LEU A 458 -30.93 -26.14 -21.86
CA LEU A 458 -30.73 -25.36 -23.10
C LEU A 458 -29.28 -25.40 -23.62
N VAL A 459 -28.31 -25.62 -22.73
CA VAL A 459 -26.88 -25.66 -23.10
C VAL A 459 -26.46 -27.03 -23.64
N ALA A 460 -25.58 -27.03 -24.64
CA ALA A 460 -24.95 -28.22 -25.20
C ALA A 460 -23.80 -28.75 -24.32
N ALA A 461 -23.14 -27.84 -23.58
CA ALA A 461 -22.11 -28.17 -22.60
C ALA A 461 -22.12 -27.12 -21.46
N PRO A 462 -21.66 -27.45 -20.24
CA PRO A 462 -21.45 -26.47 -19.19
C PRO A 462 -20.45 -25.40 -19.66
N ALA A 463 -20.84 -24.13 -19.59
CA ALA A 463 -19.93 -23.03 -19.84
C ALA A 463 -18.95 -22.88 -18.67
N VAL A 464 -17.69 -22.59 -18.96
CA VAL A 464 -16.66 -22.30 -17.95
C VAL A 464 -16.47 -20.79 -17.90
N PRO A 465 -16.56 -20.15 -16.72
CA PRO A 465 -16.27 -18.73 -16.59
C PRO A 465 -14.77 -18.47 -16.76
N GLN A 466 -14.43 -17.45 -17.55
CA GLN A 466 -13.07 -16.93 -17.73
C GLN A 466 -12.93 -15.66 -16.89
N LEU A 467 -11.95 -15.59 -15.99
CA LEU A 467 -11.85 -14.54 -14.98
C LEU A 467 -10.62 -13.65 -15.20
N TYR A 468 -10.84 -12.33 -15.18
CA TYR A 468 -9.79 -11.34 -15.38
C TYR A 468 -9.85 -10.25 -14.30
N GLU A 469 -8.69 -9.88 -13.76
CA GLU A 469 -8.52 -8.94 -12.65
C GLU A 469 -7.78 -7.67 -13.13
N SER A 470 -8.25 -6.49 -12.70
CA SER A 470 -7.64 -5.18 -13.02
C SER A 470 -7.93 -4.17 -11.91
N GLN A 471 -7.23 -3.04 -11.91
CA GLN A 471 -7.51 -1.93 -10.98
C GLN A 471 -8.76 -1.13 -11.41
N GLU A 472 -9.06 -1.11 -12.70
CA GLU A 472 -10.22 -0.43 -13.28
C GLU A 472 -11.38 -1.42 -13.54
N ARG A 473 -12.58 -0.89 -13.83
CA ARG A 473 -13.76 -1.71 -14.18
C ARG A 473 -13.95 -1.78 -15.69
N SER A 474 -14.45 -2.91 -16.19
CA SER A 474 -14.77 -3.10 -17.61
C SER A 474 -15.93 -2.22 -18.10
N ILE A 475 -16.71 -1.65 -17.18
CA ILE A 475 -18.02 -1.01 -17.40
C ILE A 475 -18.04 0.03 -18.53
N ALA A 476 -16.97 0.80 -18.73
CA ALA A 476 -16.90 1.77 -19.84
C ALA A 476 -16.88 1.06 -21.21
N CYS A 477 -16.11 -0.01 -21.35
CA CYS A 477 -16.04 -0.81 -22.56
C CYS A 477 -17.33 -1.63 -22.76
N THR A 478 -17.85 -2.26 -21.71
CA THR A 478 -19.02 -3.13 -21.79
C THR A 478 -20.35 -2.37 -21.94
N SER A 479 -20.41 -1.10 -21.52
CA SER A 479 -21.55 -0.21 -21.79
C SER A 479 -21.57 0.36 -23.22
N SER A 480 -20.53 0.09 -24.03
CA SER A 480 -20.54 0.40 -25.45
C SER A 480 -21.42 -0.59 -26.22
N ASN A 481 -22.22 -0.10 -27.16
CA ASN A 481 -23.13 -0.94 -27.97
C ASN A 481 -22.35 -2.02 -28.76
N VAL A 482 -21.13 -1.70 -29.20
CA VAL A 482 -20.21 -2.65 -29.82
C VAL A 482 -18.92 -2.67 -29.03
N MET A 483 -18.48 -3.86 -28.65
CA MET A 483 -17.23 -4.07 -27.92
C MET A 483 -16.38 -5.10 -28.66
N GLN A 484 -15.08 -4.84 -28.72
CA GLN A 484 -14.09 -5.77 -29.24
C GLN A 484 -13.42 -6.48 -28.05
N VAL A 485 -13.40 -7.81 -28.08
CA VAL A 485 -12.74 -8.68 -27.08
C VAL A 485 -11.46 -9.20 -27.71
N ILE A 486 -10.32 -8.85 -27.12
CA ILE A 486 -9.00 -9.31 -27.55
C ILE A 486 -8.43 -10.17 -26.42
N LYS A 487 -8.18 -11.46 -26.68
CA LYS A 487 -7.50 -12.35 -25.74
C LYS A 487 -6.19 -12.84 -26.35
N ALA A 488 -5.14 -12.81 -25.55
CA ALA A 488 -3.81 -13.28 -25.94
C ALA A 488 -3.15 -14.03 -24.77
N LYS A 489 -2.06 -14.72 -25.04
CA LYS A 489 -1.17 -15.21 -23.97
C LYS A 489 -0.43 -14.02 -23.35
N SER A 490 -0.41 -13.94 -22.02
CA SER A 490 0.34 -12.90 -21.31
C SER A 490 1.85 -13.19 -21.32
N GLY A 491 2.64 -12.13 -21.33
CA GLY A 491 4.10 -12.16 -21.43
C GLY A 491 4.69 -10.77 -21.13
N GLN A 492 6.01 -10.70 -20.96
CA GLN A 492 6.71 -9.50 -20.46
C GLN A 492 6.45 -8.21 -21.25
N GLU A 493 6.22 -8.31 -22.57
CA GLU A 493 5.97 -7.17 -23.45
C GLU A 493 4.48 -6.91 -23.73
N THR A 494 3.55 -7.70 -23.17
CA THR A 494 2.13 -7.67 -23.57
C THR A 494 1.45 -6.36 -23.18
N GLU A 495 1.67 -5.86 -21.95
CA GLU A 495 1.14 -4.57 -21.51
C GLU A 495 1.76 -3.38 -22.28
N GLU A 496 3.06 -3.45 -22.62
CA GLU A 496 3.73 -2.43 -23.44
C GLU A 496 3.19 -2.39 -24.89
N LYS A 497 2.90 -3.56 -25.47
CA LYS A 497 2.25 -3.70 -26.78
C LYS A 497 0.80 -3.22 -26.75
N TRP A 498 0.09 -3.47 -25.65
CA TRP A 498 -1.25 -2.93 -25.44
C TRP A 498 -1.22 -1.39 -25.31
N GLY A 499 -0.28 -0.82 -24.55
CA GLY A 499 -0.11 0.64 -24.45
C GLY A 499 0.11 1.33 -25.79
N ARG A 500 0.90 0.73 -26.69
CA ARG A 500 1.04 1.20 -28.09
C ARG A 500 -0.27 1.13 -28.88
N LEU A 501 -1.07 0.08 -28.69
CA LEU A 501 -2.39 -0.04 -29.30
C LEU A 501 -3.34 1.06 -28.77
N GLU A 502 -3.33 1.32 -27.46
CA GLU A 502 -4.11 2.40 -26.86
C GLU A 502 -3.73 3.77 -27.45
N GLU A 503 -2.43 4.08 -27.56
CA GLU A 503 -1.94 5.32 -28.15
C GLU A 503 -2.39 5.47 -29.62
N ALA A 504 -2.26 4.40 -30.41
CA ALA A 504 -2.72 4.38 -31.80
C ALA A 504 -4.24 4.59 -31.92
N ILE A 505 -5.05 3.98 -31.04
CA ILE A 505 -6.50 4.18 -31.02
C ILE A 505 -6.83 5.62 -30.61
N ARG A 506 -6.20 6.17 -29.56
CA ARG A 506 -6.42 7.56 -29.13
C ARG A 506 -6.04 8.56 -30.23
N GLY A 507 -4.99 8.29 -31.00
CA GLY A 507 -4.57 9.13 -32.13
C GLY A 507 -5.51 9.10 -33.35
N LEU A 508 -6.27 8.01 -33.57
CA LEU A 508 -7.17 7.85 -34.73
C LEU A 508 -8.65 8.11 -34.39
N ALA A 509 -9.09 7.65 -33.22
CA ALA A 509 -10.49 7.65 -32.79
C ALA A 509 -10.80 8.73 -31.72
N GLU A 510 -9.77 9.34 -31.11
CA GLU A 510 -9.89 10.29 -29.99
C GLU A 510 -10.72 9.71 -28.84
N ASP A 511 -11.90 10.28 -28.57
CA ASP A 511 -12.81 9.88 -27.49
C ASP A 511 -13.81 8.79 -27.90
N ARG A 512 -13.74 8.27 -29.14
CA ARG A 512 -14.73 7.35 -29.71
C ARG A 512 -14.54 5.88 -29.37
N ALA A 513 -13.49 5.58 -28.60
CA ALA A 513 -13.24 4.27 -28.02
C ALA A 513 -13.00 4.38 -26.52
N SER A 514 -13.62 3.51 -25.74
CA SER A 514 -13.20 3.16 -24.38
C SER A 514 -12.16 2.04 -24.47
N LEU A 515 -11.17 2.06 -23.57
CA LEU A 515 -10.06 1.12 -23.54
C LEU A 515 -9.97 0.52 -22.13
N TYR A 516 -9.70 -0.78 -22.05
CA TYR A 516 -9.55 -1.51 -20.80
C TYR A 516 -8.66 -2.73 -21.01
N HIS A 517 -7.86 -3.08 -20.01
CA HIS A 517 -7.15 -4.36 -19.99
C HIS A 517 -7.13 -4.97 -18.58
N ALA A 518 -6.92 -6.30 -18.54
CA ALA A 518 -6.90 -7.10 -17.34
C ALA A 518 -6.06 -8.37 -17.53
N ASN A 519 -5.51 -8.87 -16.42
CA ASN A 519 -4.75 -10.12 -16.40
C ASN A 519 -5.64 -11.27 -15.91
N GLY A 520 -5.55 -12.43 -16.57
CA GLY A 520 -6.36 -13.59 -16.22
C GLY A 520 -5.96 -14.20 -14.87
N ILE A 521 -6.93 -14.79 -14.16
CA ILE A 521 -6.70 -15.35 -12.81
C ILE A 521 -7.24 -16.78 -12.67
N GLY A 522 -6.66 -17.52 -11.72
CA GLY A 522 -7.14 -18.86 -11.35
C GLY A 522 -6.87 -19.89 -12.45
N LYS A 523 -7.87 -20.17 -13.30
CA LYS A 523 -7.71 -21.07 -14.46
C LYS A 523 -7.23 -20.35 -15.71
N ASP A 524 -7.43 -19.03 -15.76
CA ASP A 524 -7.07 -18.17 -16.88
C ASP A 524 -5.74 -17.45 -16.63
N ASP A 525 -4.99 -17.86 -15.60
CA ASP A 525 -3.65 -17.34 -15.29
C ASP A 525 -2.70 -17.50 -16.50
N GLY A 526 -1.86 -16.49 -16.72
CA GLY A 526 -1.05 -16.37 -17.93
C GLY A 526 -1.81 -16.00 -19.20
N THR A 527 -3.09 -15.60 -19.13
CA THR A 527 -3.82 -14.96 -20.24
C THR A 527 -3.99 -13.46 -20.03
N PHE A 528 -4.10 -12.72 -21.12
CA PHE A 528 -4.32 -11.27 -21.14
C PHE A 528 -5.65 -10.98 -21.84
N LEU A 529 -6.45 -10.08 -21.26
CA LEU A 529 -7.68 -9.55 -21.84
C LEU A 529 -7.51 -8.07 -22.13
N GLY A 530 -7.74 -7.68 -23.39
CA GLY A 530 -7.98 -6.30 -23.80
C GLY A 530 -9.43 -6.14 -24.28
N LEU A 531 -10.08 -5.05 -23.88
CA LEU A 531 -11.41 -4.67 -24.34
C LEU A 531 -11.36 -3.28 -25.00
N ILE A 532 -12.04 -3.14 -26.15
CA ILE A 532 -12.23 -1.85 -26.82
C ILE A 532 -13.73 -1.61 -27.00
N GLY A 533 -14.29 -0.65 -26.26
CA GLY A 533 -15.69 -0.25 -26.38
C GLY A 533 -15.86 0.83 -27.44
N TRP A 534 -16.47 0.51 -28.57
CA TRP A 534 -16.70 1.45 -29.68
C TRP A 534 -18.04 2.16 -29.53
N LYS A 535 -18.06 3.51 -29.65
CA LYS A 535 -19.30 4.30 -29.60
C LYS A 535 -20.37 3.82 -30.60
N SER A 536 -19.96 3.28 -31.74
CA SER A 536 -20.86 2.63 -32.70
C SER A 536 -20.18 1.56 -33.56
N ALA A 537 -20.98 0.71 -34.20
CA ALA A 537 -20.52 -0.22 -35.24
C ALA A 537 -19.82 0.49 -36.41
N LYS A 538 -20.20 1.75 -36.69
CA LYS A 538 -19.55 2.58 -37.71
C LYS A 538 -18.15 3.00 -37.29
N ASP A 539 -17.96 3.38 -36.03
CA ASP A 539 -16.64 3.73 -35.49
C ASP A 539 -15.72 2.49 -35.48
N TYR A 540 -16.22 1.31 -35.10
CA TYR A 540 -15.46 0.06 -35.27
C TYR A 540 -15.06 -0.19 -36.74
N THR A 541 -16.01 -0.04 -37.67
CA THR A 541 -15.73 -0.24 -39.10
C THR A 541 -14.73 0.78 -39.65
N GLN A 542 -14.75 2.01 -39.14
CA GLN A 542 -13.88 3.10 -39.60
C GLN A 542 -12.49 3.10 -38.94
N PHE A 543 -12.37 2.71 -37.67
CA PHE A 543 -11.11 2.81 -36.90
C PHE A 543 -10.61 1.46 -36.39
N GLY A 544 -11.49 0.59 -35.91
CA GLY A 544 -11.13 -0.75 -35.41
C GLY A 544 -10.63 -1.71 -36.50
N LYS A 545 -10.94 -1.42 -37.77
CA LYS A 545 -10.43 -2.13 -38.96
C LYS A 545 -9.27 -1.42 -39.66
N GLU A 546 -8.75 -0.31 -39.10
CA GLU A 546 -7.57 0.34 -39.65
C GLU A 546 -6.35 -0.58 -39.60
N ARG A 547 -5.53 -0.53 -40.65
CA ARG A 547 -4.41 -1.47 -40.81
C ARG A 547 -3.43 -1.41 -39.63
N THR A 548 -3.15 -0.21 -39.14
CA THR A 548 -2.26 0.02 -37.99
C THR A 548 -2.81 -0.64 -36.72
N ILE A 549 -4.12 -0.53 -36.49
CA ILE A 549 -4.80 -1.14 -35.33
C ILE A 549 -4.73 -2.67 -35.40
N LEU A 550 -5.04 -3.25 -36.57
CA LEU A 550 -4.96 -4.69 -36.77
C LEU A 550 -3.52 -5.22 -36.58
N GLN A 551 -2.51 -4.51 -37.08
CA GLN A 551 -1.10 -4.88 -36.89
C GLN A 551 -0.65 -4.83 -35.42
N HIS A 552 -1.15 -3.87 -34.63
CA HIS A 552 -0.90 -3.82 -33.19
C HIS A 552 -1.57 -5.01 -32.46
N ILE A 553 -2.80 -5.38 -32.85
CA ILE A 553 -3.52 -6.52 -32.28
C ILE A 553 -2.79 -7.84 -32.61
N GLU A 554 -2.38 -8.05 -33.87
CA GLU A 554 -1.55 -9.19 -34.28
C GLU A 554 -0.23 -9.25 -33.49
N GLY A 555 0.37 -8.09 -33.21
CA GLY A 555 1.62 -7.97 -32.44
C GLY A 555 1.53 -8.46 -30.98
N LEU A 556 0.33 -8.46 -30.37
CA LEU A 556 0.09 -9.08 -29.05
C LEU A 556 0.32 -10.61 -29.11
N GLY A 557 0.18 -11.22 -30.29
CA GLY A 557 0.33 -12.65 -30.56
C GLY A 557 1.77 -13.13 -30.74
N ALA A 558 2.79 -12.34 -30.40
CA ALA A 558 4.19 -12.73 -30.58
C ALA A 558 4.62 -14.01 -29.82
N GLN A 559 3.75 -14.58 -28.97
CA GLN A 559 3.95 -15.86 -28.27
C GLN A 559 2.76 -16.85 -28.40
N GLY A 560 1.79 -16.62 -29.30
CA GLY A 560 0.61 -17.48 -29.49
C GLY A 560 -0.49 -16.84 -30.35
N GLU A 561 -1.57 -17.58 -30.61
CA GLU A 561 -2.73 -17.02 -31.33
C GLU A 561 -3.42 -15.90 -30.51
N VAL A 562 -3.94 -14.89 -31.20
CA VAL A 562 -4.79 -13.83 -30.62
C VAL A 562 -6.23 -14.10 -31.04
N GLU A 563 -7.13 -14.15 -30.08
CA GLU A 563 -8.56 -14.22 -30.33
C GLU A 563 -9.13 -12.80 -30.36
N ASN A 564 -9.71 -12.39 -31.48
CA ASN A 564 -10.25 -11.04 -31.69
C ASN A 564 -11.74 -11.14 -32.07
N LEU A 565 -12.64 -11.02 -31.10
CA LEU A 565 -14.08 -11.07 -31.30
C LEU A 565 -14.68 -9.66 -31.36
N LEU A 566 -15.65 -9.45 -32.23
CA LEU A 566 -16.56 -8.32 -32.14
C LEU A 566 -17.87 -8.80 -31.52
N VAL A 567 -18.35 -8.14 -30.47
CA VAL A 567 -19.62 -8.46 -29.81
C VAL A 567 -20.52 -7.22 -29.74
N GLN A 568 -21.82 -7.42 -29.93
CA GLN A 568 -22.82 -6.40 -29.63
C GLN A 568 -23.41 -6.64 -28.25
N LEU A 569 -23.25 -5.69 -27.33
CA LEU A 569 -23.72 -5.82 -25.95
C LEU A 569 -25.04 -5.09 -25.67
N ARG A 570 -25.81 -5.64 -24.74
CA ARG A 570 -26.92 -4.99 -24.03
C ARG A 570 -26.74 -5.27 -22.53
N ARG A 571 -26.77 -4.20 -21.74
CA ARG A 571 -26.82 -4.23 -20.28
C ARG A 571 -28.21 -4.71 -19.80
N LEU A 572 -28.29 -5.52 -18.75
CA LEU A 572 -29.53 -6.20 -18.34
C LEU A 572 -30.32 -5.48 -17.23
N ASP A 573 -29.77 -4.42 -16.64
CA ASP A 573 -30.35 -3.64 -15.53
C ASP A 573 -31.09 -2.36 -15.99
N GLY A 574 -31.49 -2.30 -17.27
CA GLY A 574 -32.28 -1.22 -17.89
C GLY A 574 -33.55 -1.72 -18.57
#